data_AF-A0A957Q7P1-F1
#
_entry.id   AF-A0A957Q7P1-F1
#
_cell.length_a   1.000
_cell.length_b   1.000
_cell.length_c   1.000
_cell.angle_alpha   90.00
_cell.angle_beta   90.00
_cell.angle_gamma   90.00
#
_symmetry.space_group_name_H-M   'P 1'
#
loop_
_entity.id
_entity.type
_entity.pdbx_description
1 polymer ?
#
loop_
_entity_poly.entity_id
_entity_poly.type
_entity_poly.pdbx_seq_one_letter_code
_entity_poly.pdbx_strand_id
1 'polypeptide(L)'
;MLFPGRTDIHTVPEAVVVWPHHKAVDKPYFCPNLSCLSDDLAVRPASSFRNVWLVTEEASGATWLMMAEKPSCPHCGSTLCEAGEEPLFAQSAALPLM
;
A
#
# COMPACT_ATOMS: atom_id res chain seq x y z
N MET A 1 24.52 25.69 -45.96
CA MET A 1 24.40 25.72 -44.48
C MET A 1 23.35 24.66 -44.12
N LEU A 2 23.70 23.45 -43.64
CA LEU A 2 23.98 23.09 -42.22
C LEU A 2 22.73 23.41 -41.36
N PHE A 3 21.92 22.53 -40.73
CA PHE A 3 21.99 21.13 -40.28
C PHE A 3 20.56 20.51 -40.16
N PRO A 4 20.43 19.18 -40.01
CA PRO A 4 19.19 18.39 -40.03
C PRO A 4 18.65 18.08 -38.61
N GLY A 5 17.46 17.47 -38.51
CA GLY A 5 17.06 16.74 -37.31
C GLY A 5 15.59 16.81 -36.95
N ARG A 6 14.72 16.06 -37.64
CA ARG A 6 13.43 15.66 -37.08
C ARG A 6 13.58 14.20 -36.66
N THR A 7 13.78 14.01 -35.36
CA THR A 7 13.85 12.69 -34.73
C THR A 7 12.49 12.02 -34.83
N ASP A 8 12.47 10.90 -35.54
CA ASP A 8 11.40 9.93 -35.53
C ASP A 8 11.38 9.28 -34.14
N ILE A 9 10.36 9.57 -33.34
CA ILE A 9 10.16 8.90 -32.05
C ILE A 9 9.53 7.56 -32.39
N HIS A 10 10.38 6.57 -32.60
CA HIS A 10 10.02 5.17 -32.50
C HIS A 10 9.57 4.90 -31.06
N THR A 11 8.28 5.08 -30.78
CA THR A 11 7.66 4.61 -29.54
C THR A 11 7.61 3.09 -29.62
N VAL A 12 8.66 2.45 -29.14
CA VAL A 12 8.66 1.01 -28.84
C VAL A 12 7.50 0.77 -27.88
N PRO A 13 6.51 -0.08 -28.19
CA PRO A 13 5.55 -0.50 -27.19
C PRO A 13 6.31 -1.36 -26.18
N GLU A 14 6.78 -0.73 -25.10
CA GLU A 14 7.24 -1.43 -23.92
C GLU A 14 6.05 -2.24 -23.43
N ALA A 15 6.08 -3.54 -23.69
CA ALA A 15 5.08 -4.47 -23.24
C ALA A 15 5.07 -4.41 -21.71
N VAL A 16 4.11 -3.67 -21.15
CA VAL A 16 3.81 -3.69 -19.73
C VAL A 16 3.36 -5.11 -19.44
N VAL A 17 4.29 -5.91 -18.93
CA VAL A 17 3.99 -7.25 -18.45
C VAL A 17 3.07 -7.08 -17.26
N VAL A 18 1.77 -7.19 -17.51
CA VAL A 18 0.76 -7.30 -16.45
C VAL A 18 0.94 -8.69 -15.86
N TRP A 19 1.87 -8.80 -14.92
CA TRP A 19 1.99 -9.98 -14.07
C TRP A 19 0.65 -10.19 -13.37
N PRO A 20 0.22 -11.45 -13.16
CA PRO A 20 -1.01 -11.74 -12.45
C PRO A 20 -0.99 -10.98 -11.13
N HIS A 21 -1.87 -9.98 -11.02
CA HIS A 21 -2.07 -9.19 -9.83
C HIS A 21 -2.35 -10.16 -8.68
N HIS A 22 -1.34 -10.47 -7.87
CA HIS A 22 -1.60 -10.72 -6.46
C HIS A 22 -2.38 -9.49 -6.02
N LYS A 23 -3.68 -9.65 -5.77
CA LYS A 23 -4.52 -8.57 -5.24
C LYS A 23 -3.77 -8.01 -4.03
N ALA A 24 -3.14 -6.85 -4.17
CA ALA A 24 -2.61 -6.11 -3.05
C ALA A 24 -3.83 -5.67 -2.27
N VAL A 25 -4.20 -6.45 -1.26
CA VAL A 25 -5.35 -6.18 -0.40
C VAL A 25 -4.97 -4.96 0.45
N ASP A 26 -5.75 -3.90 0.32
CA ASP A 26 -5.70 -2.77 1.24
C ASP A 26 -5.99 -3.28 2.65
N LYS A 27 -5.05 -3.05 3.55
CA LYS A 27 -5.21 -3.37 4.96
C LYS A 27 -5.57 -2.09 5.72
N PRO A 28 -6.48 -2.15 6.69
CA PRO A 28 -6.78 -1.01 7.54
C PRO A 28 -5.62 -0.77 8.51
N TYR A 29 -5.17 0.47 8.59
CA TYR A 29 -4.17 0.95 9.54
C TYR A 29 -4.68 2.22 10.22
N PHE A 30 -4.19 2.45 11.43
CA PHE A 30 -4.52 3.64 12.21
C PHE A 30 -3.25 4.36 12.66
N CYS A 31 -3.38 5.67 12.88
CA CYS A 31 -2.33 6.46 13.49
C CYS A 31 -2.40 6.32 15.02
N PRO A 32 -1.33 5.89 15.71
CA PRO A 32 -1.33 5.81 17.18
C PRO A 32 -1.29 7.19 17.86
N ASN A 33 -1.05 8.26 17.11
CA ASN A 33 -0.97 9.60 17.66
C ASN A 33 -2.38 10.22 17.73
N LEU A 34 -2.95 10.28 18.93
CA LEU A 34 -4.29 10.84 19.21
C LEU A 34 -4.43 12.32 18.84
N SER A 35 -3.33 13.04 18.63
CA SER A 35 -3.35 14.43 18.15
C SER A 35 -3.45 14.51 16.62
N CYS A 36 -3.31 13.39 15.91
CA CYS A 36 -3.42 13.28 14.47
C CYS A 36 -4.85 12.85 14.11
N LEU A 37 -5.51 13.62 13.24
CA LEU A 37 -6.91 13.41 12.87
C LEU A 37 -7.12 12.34 11.79
N SER A 38 -6.08 11.59 11.41
CA SER A 38 -6.17 10.52 10.43
C SER A 38 -6.40 9.19 11.11
N ASP A 39 -7.68 8.82 11.22
CA ASP A 39 -8.13 7.58 11.83
C ASP A 39 -8.17 6.42 10.82
N ASP A 40 -8.66 6.68 9.60
CA ASP A 40 -8.87 5.66 8.56
C ASP A 40 -7.83 5.77 7.42
N LEU A 41 -6.79 4.93 7.50
CA LEU A 41 -5.76 4.82 6.48
C LEU A 41 -5.75 3.40 5.90
N ALA A 42 -5.99 3.29 4.60
CA ALA A 42 -5.82 2.06 3.84
C ALA A 42 -4.35 1.96 3.37
N VAL A 43 -3.64 0.93 3.81
CA VAL A 43 -2.24 0.73 3.49
C VAL A 43 -2.06 -0.57 2.71
N ARG A 44 -1.32 -0.50 1.61
CA ARG A 44 -0.91 -1.69 0.85
C ARG A 44 0.57 -1.65 0.48
N PRO A 45 1.27 -2.79 0.48
CA PRO A 45 2.62 -2.87 -0.06
C PRO A 45 2.59 -2.74 -1.59
N ALA A 46 3.50 -1.96 -2.17
CA ALA A 46 3.67 -1.91 -3.61
C ALA A 46 4.33 -3.22 -4.08
N SER A 47 3.59 -4.07 -4.79
CA SER A 47 3.94 -5.48 -5.04
C SER A 47 5.32 -5.75 -5.67
N SER A 48 5.96 -4.74 -6.26
CA SER A 48 7.27 -4.88 -6.93
C SER A 48 8.47 -4.42 -6.10
N PHE A 49 8.26 -3.75 -4.96
CA PHE A 49 9.34 -3.13 -4.20
C PHE A 49 9.24 -3.46 -2.71
N ARG A 50 10.35 -3.94 -2.13
CA ARG A 50 10.47 -4.02 -0.67
C ARG A 50 10.50 -2.61 -0.09
N ASN A 51 9.89 -2.44 1.08
CA ASN A 51 9.86 -1.18 1.80
C ASN A 51 9.15 -0.03 1.05
N VAL A 52 8.26 -0.34 0.10
CA VAL A 52 7.42 0.67 -0.55
C VAL A 52 5.96 0.41 -0.19
N TRP A 53 5.34 1.43 0.37
CA TRP A 53 3.97 1.41 0.86
C TRP A 53 3.15 2.46 0.12
N LEU A 54 1.96 2.06 -0.29
CA LEU A 54 0.92 2.97 -0.77
C LEU A 54 -0.07 3.17 0.38
N VAL A 55 -0.24 4.42 0.80
CA VAL A 55 -1.13 4.80 1.90
C VAL A 55 -2.20 5.71 1.35
N THR A 56 -3.45 5.34 1.58
CA THR A 56 -4.64 6.05 1.12
C THR A 56 -5.43 6.49 2.33
N GLU A 57 -5.76 7.76 2.42
CA GLU A 57 -6.69 8.26 3.42
C GLU A 57 -8.10 8.17 2.85
N GLU A 58 -8.95 7.33 3.44
CA GLU A 58 -10.30 7.07 2.92
C GLU A 58 -11.18 8.32 2.98
N ALA A 59 -10.96 9.19 3.97
CA ALA A 59 -11.73 10.41 4.17
C ALA A 59 -11.54 11.45 3.04
N SER A 60 -10.32 11.56 2.51
CA SER A 60 -9.97 12.54 1.47
C SER A 60 -9.77 11.93 0.10
N GLY A 61 -9.60 10.60 0.02
CA GLY A 61 -9.17 9.89 -1.18
C GLY A 61 -7.72 10.22 -1.59
N ALA A 62 -6.95 10.90 -0.74
CA ALA A 62 -5.57 11.23 -1.02
C ALA A 62 -4.69 9.99 -0.85
N THR A 63 -3.76 9.80 -1.79
CA THR A 63 -2.85 8.66 -1.80
C THR A 63 -1.40 9.13 -1.81
N TRP A 64 -0.59 8.50 -0.98
CA TRP A 64 0.85 8.74 -0.89
C TRP A 64 1.63 7.46 -1.12
N LEU A 65 2.76 7.60 -1.81
CA LEU A 65 3.73 6.52 -1.99
C LEU A 65 4.93 6.80 -1.09
N MET A 66 5.28 5.86 -0.24
CA MET A 66 6.31 6.03 0.78
C MET A 66 7.34 4.91 0.71
N MET A 67 8.61 5.27 0.83
CA MET A 67 9.71 4.31 0.94
C MET A 67 10.19 4.25 2.39
N ALA A 68 9.79 3.21 3.11
CA ALA A 68 10.12 3.01 4.52
C ALA A 68 10.01 1.54 4.91
N GLU A 69 10.75 1.11 5.93
CA GLU A 69 10.64 -0.26 6.46
C GLU A 69 9.24 -0.57 6.99
N LYS A 70 8.55 0.45 7.52
CA LYS A 70 7.17 0.39 8.02
C LYS A 70 6.38 1.59 7.51
N PRO A 71 5.07 1.46 7.27
CA PRO A 71 4.25 2.59 6.83
C PRO A 71 4.16 3.65 7.93
N SER A 72 4.30 4.93 7.57
CA SER A 72 4.18 6.08 8.46
C SER A 72 2.99 6.97 8.09
N CYS A 73 2.47 7.70 9.06
CA CYS A 73 1.38 8.64 8.84
C CYS A 73 1.89 9.84 8.03
N PRO A 74 1.24 10.22 6.92
CA PRO A 74 1.64 11.38 6.12
C PRO A 74 1.48 12.72 6.86
N HIS A 75 0.63 12.77 7.89
CA HIS A 75 0.31 14.02 8.61
C HIS A 75 1.21 14.29 9.81
N CYS A 76 1.54 13.27 10.59
CA CYS A 76 2.34 13.43 11.81
C CYS A 76 3.68 12.66 11.80
N GLY A 77 3.95 11.88 10.75
CA GLY A 77 5.18 11.09 10.61
C GLY A 77 5.30 9.87 11.53
N SER A 78 4.32 9.63 12.40
CA SER A 78 4.31 8.47 13.31
C SER A 78 4.12 7.16 12.54
N THR A 79 4.79 6.09 12.95
CA THR A 79 4.60 4.76 12.36
C THR A 79 3.16 4.28 12.55
N LEU A 80 2.52 3.82 11.47
CA LEU A 80 1.15 3.33 11.50
C LEU A 80 1.08 1.93 12.12
N CYS A 81 -0.03 1.65 12.78
CA CYS A 81 -0.35 0.36 13.36
C CYS A 81 -1.40 -0.34 12.50
N GLU A 82 -1.19 -1.62 12.20
CA GLU A 82 -2.19 -2.44 11.52
C GLU A 82 -3.41 -2.58 12.44
N ALA A 83 -4.59 -2.19 11.97
CA ALA A 83 -5.83 -2.52 12.64
C ALA A 83 -6.03 -4.03 12.45
N GLY A 84 -5.62 -4.80 13.45
CA GLY A 84 -5.73 -6.25 13.40
C GLY A 84 -7.17 -6.64 13.11
N GLU A 85 -7.39 -7.34 12.00
CA GLU A 85 -8.47 -8.31 11.93
C GLU A 85 -8.23 -9.28 13.10
N GLU A 86 -9.14 -9.33 14.07
CA GLU A 86 -9.08 -10.38 15.08
C GLU A 86 -8.97 -11.70 14.32
N PRO A 87 -7.91 -12.50 14.54
CA PRO A 87 -7.94 -13.84 14.00
C PRO A 87 -9.19 -14.46 14.61
N LEU A 88 -10.17 -14.78 13.77
CA LEU A 88 -11.19 -15.77 14.07
C LEU A 88 -10.40 -17.04 14.38
N PHE A 89 -9.96 -17.14 15.63
CA PHE A 89 -9.51 -18.35 16.25
C PHE A 89 -10.65 -19.30 16.00
N ALA A 90 -10.42 -20.22 15.07
CA ALA A 90 -11.22 -21.41 14.94
C ALA A 90 -11.33 -21.95 16.36
N GLN A 91 -12.48 -21.74 16.98
CA GLN A 91 -12.83 -22.37 18.24
C GLN A 91 -12.73 -23.84 17.95
N SER A 92 -11.64 -24.42 18.41
CA SER A 92 -11.38 -25.84 18.48
C SER A 92 -12.44 -26.46 19.37
N ALA A 93 -13.61 -26.75 18.80
CA ALA A 93 -14.58 -27.67 19.35
C ALA A 93 -14.08 -29.09 19.09
N ALA A 94 -12.96 -29.45 19.71
CA ALA A 94 -12.61 -30.83 19.98
C ALA A 94 -12.93 -31.06 21.47
N LEU A 95 -14.21 -31.31 21.78
CA LEU A 95 -14.56 -31.90 23.07
C LEU A 95 -13.88 -33.28 23.14
N PRO A 96 -13.18 -33.62 24.23
CA PRO A 96 -12.75 -34.98 24.47
C PRO A 96 -13.98 -35.85 24.75
N LEU A 97 -13.99 -37.03 24.11
CA LEU A 97 -14.83 -38.19 24.47
C LEU A 97 -14.86 -38.39 25.99
N MET A 98 -16.07 -38.39 26.56
CA MET A 98 -16.45 -39.22 27.73
C MET A 98 -17.92 -39.62 27.57
#